data_AF-A0A6J6EU75-F1
#
_entry.id   AF-A0A6J6EU75-F1
#
_cell.length_a   1.000
_cell.length_b   1.000
_cell.length_c   1.000
_cell.angle_alpha   90.00
_cell.angle_beta   90.00
_cell.angle_gamma   90.00
#
_symmetry.space_group_name_H-M   'P 1'
#
loop_
_entity.id
_entity.type
_entity.pdbx_description
1 polymer ?
#
loop_
_entity_poly.entity_id
_entity_poly.type
_entity_poly.pdbx_seq_one_letter_code
_entity_poly.pdbx_strand_id
1 'polypeptide(L)'
;MKSKVIALVAIIGVLFVLGFRVAHPQEGLQSAMGSAKSSLVVYKASDKYEVGQKVVVVVANSGNQLGVIKSASDEAVDVDTRVAFVRVNQEDVVGKMLVIIPFFGTLFNIVGL
;
A
#
# COMPACT_ATOMS: atom_id res chain seq x y z
N MET A 1 -12.15 -0.58 30.11
CA MET A 1 -11.73 0.27 28.96
C MET A 1 -10.22 0.29 28.80
N LYS A 2 -9.44 0.55 29.86
CA LYS A 2 -7.96 0.57 29.81
C LYS A 2 -7.33 -0.72 29.27
N SER A 3 -7.79 -1.90 29.71
CA SER A 3 -7.27 -3.19 29.23
C SER A 3 -7.47 -3.44 27.74
N LYS A 4 -8.63 -3.04 27.17
CA LYS A 4 -8.92 -3.17 25.74
C LYS A 4 -8.01 -2.27 24.89
N VAL A 5 -7.75 -1.05 25.36
CA VAL A 5 -6.82 -0.12 24.70
C VAL A 5 -5.39 -0.66 24.73
N ILE A 6 -4.94 -1.18 25.88
CA ILE A 6 -3.62 -1.81 26.01
C ILE A 6 -3.49 -3.00 25.06
N ALA A 7 -4.50 -3.88 25.00
CA ALA A 7 -4.50 -5.01 24.09
C ALA A 7 -4.45 -4.56 22.62
N LEU A 8 -5.20 -3.52 22.23
CA LEU A 8 -5.18 -2.98 20.87
C LEU A 8 -3.80 -2.43 20.50
N VAL A 9 -3.19 -1.65 21.40
CA VAL A 9 -1.83 -1.11 21.19
C VAL A 9 -0.82 -2.24 21.07
N ALA A 10 -0.92 -3.28 21.90
CA ALA A 10 -0.05 -4.45 21.82
C ALA A 10 -0.20 -5.17 20.47
N ILE A 11 -1.43 -5.37 19.97
CA ILE A 11 -1.68 -5.98 18.66
C ILE A 11 -1.06 -5.13 17.53
N ILE A 12 -1.27 -3.81 17.55
CA ILE A 12 -0.68 -2.91 16.55
C ILE A 12 0.85 -2.98 16.61
N GLY A 13 1.44 -3.02 17.81
CA GLY A 13 2.88 -3.19 18.01
C GLY A 13 3.39 -4.49 17.41
N VAL A 14 2.71 -5.62 17.65
CA VAL A 14 3.06 -6.92 17.06
C VAL A 14 2.97 -6.88 15.54
N LEU A 15 1.89 -6.33 14.98
CA LEU A 15 1.73 -6.19 13.53
C LEU A 15 2.86 -5.34 12.92
N PHE A 16 3.27 -4.26 13.58
CA PHE A 16 4.37 -3.42 13.11
C PHE A 16 5.71 -4.19 13.09
N VAL A 17 6.01 -4.97 14.14
CA VAL A 17 7.19 -5.84 14.20
C VAL A 17 7.18 -6.89 13.09
N LEU A 18 5.99 -7.40 12.73
CA LEU A 18 5.81 -8.34 11.61
C LEU A 18 5.88 -7.66 10.23
N GLY A 19 6.15 -6.36 10.17
CA GLY A 19 6.37 -5.60 8.94
C GLY A 19 5.11 -5.05 8.29
N PHE A 20 3.95 -5.10 8.95
CA PHE A 20 2.72 -4.50 8.47
C PHE A 20 2.74 -2.98 8.69
N ARG A 21 2.39 -2.23 7.64
CA ARG A 21 2.37 -0.77 7.65
C ARG A 21 1.19 -0.25 6.84
N VAL A 22 0.93 1.05 6.96
CA VAL A 22 -0.13 1.74 6.23
C VAL A 22 0.48 2.89 5.44
N ALA A 23 0.06 3.07 4.19
CA ALA A 23 0.38 4.23 3.37
C ALA A 23 -0.91 4.86 2.83
N HIS A 24 -0.84 6.15 2.54
CA HIS A 24 -1.85 6.86 1.74
C HIS A 24 -1.21 7.22 0.38
N PRO A 25 -1.41 6.40 -0.66
CA PRO A 25 -0.87 6.68 -1.98
C PRO A 25 -1.39 8.03 -2.49
N GLN A 26 -0.54 8.77 -3.20
CA GLN A 26 -0.91 10.02 -3.84
C GLN A 26 -1.54 9.77 -5.22
N GLU A 27 -1.12 8.70 -5.88
CA GLU A 27 -1.61 8.23 -7.17
C GLU A 27 -1.49 6.70 -7.26
N GLY A 28 -2.01 6.09 -8.32
CA GLY A 28 -1.79 4.68 -8.61
C GLY A 28 -3.02 3.89 -9.07
N LEU A 29 -2.97 2.57 -8.89
CA LEU A 29 -4.04 1.66 -9.30
C LEU A 29 -5.40 2.06 -8.72
N GLN A 30 -6.43 2.02 -9.56
CA GLN A 30 -7.81 2.10 -9.12
C GLN A 30 -8.34 0.71 -8.76
N SER A 31 -9.19 0.65 -7.74
CA SER A 31 -9.89 -0.57 -7.31
C SER A 31 -11.39 -0.39 -7.45
N ALA A 32 -12.14 -1.49 -7.40
CA ALA A 32 -13.61 -1.43 -7.35
C ALA A 32 -14.13 -0.66 -6.12
N MET A 33 -13.30 -0.49 -5.08
CA MET A 33 -13.65 0.20 -3.84
C MET A 33 -13.19 1.67 -3.82
N GLY A 34 -12.62 2.19 -4.91
CA GLY A 34 -12.15 3.58 -5.02
C GLY A 34 -10.75 3.71 -5.60
N SER A 35 -10.28 4.96 -5.72
CA SER A 35 -8.93 5.26 -6.21
C SER A 35 -7.89 5.08 -5.10
N ALA A 36 -6.65 4.72 -5.47
CA ALA A 36 -5.53 4.68 -4.53
C ALA A 36 -5.32 6.03 -3.81
N LYS A 37 -5.66 7.14 -4.47
CA LYS A 37 -5.53 8.50 -3.95
C LYS A 37 -6.49 8.83 -2.80
N SER A 38 -7.66 8.21 -2.75
CA SER A 38 -8.65 8.43 -1.69
C SER A 38 -8.67 7.30 -0.65
N SER A 39 -7.71 6.38 -0.70
CA SER A 39 -7.73 5.17 0.10
C SER A 39 -6.47 5.04 0.95
N LEU A 40 -6.57 4.27 2.04
CA LEU A 40 -5.40 3.78 2.76
C LEU A 40 -5.04 2.40 2.24
N VAL A 41 -3.75 2.12 2.15
CA VAL A 41 -3.22 0.83 1.73
C VAL A 41 -2.47 0.23 2.90
N VAL A 42 -2.90 -0.97 3.31
CA VAL A 42 -2.10 -1.82 4.20
C VAL A 42 -1.15 -2.63 3.34
N TYR A 43 0.13 -2.56 3.65
CA TYR A 43 1.18 -3.30 2.97
C TYR A 43 2.07 -4.02 3.97
N LYS A 44 2.83 -4.99 3.47
CA LYS A 44 3.86 -5.69 4.23
C LYS A 44 5.21 -5.51 3.54
N ALA A 45 6.20 -5.04 4.28
CA ALA A 45 7.57 -4.97 3.81
C ALA A 45 8.13 -6.38 3.53
N SER A 46 8.95 -6.48 2.49
CA SER A 46 9.58 -7.72 2.02
C SER A 46 10.97 -7.41 1.47
N ASP A 47 11.89 -8.37 1.57
CA ASP A 47 13.24 -8.23 1.02
C ASP A 47 13.28 -8.47 -0.50
N LYS A 48 12.23 -9.10 -1.04
CA LYS A 48 12.08 -9.37 -2.47
C LYS A 48 10.67 -9.09 -2.94
N TYR A 49 10.58 -8.60 -4.16
CA TYR A 49 9.33 -8.36 -4.86
C TYR A 49 9.34 -9.01 -6.24
N GLU A 50 8.19 -9.50 -6.66
CA GLU A 50 8.06 -10.34 -7.86
C GLU A 50 7.06 -9.76 -8.85
N VAL A 51 7.20 -10.15 -10.11
CA VAL A 51 6.26 -9.78 -11.18
C VAL A 51 4.83 -10.17 -10.82
N GLY A 52 3.89 -9.27 -11.11
CA GLY A 52 2.46 -9.42 -10.81
C GLY A 52 2.06 -9.00 -9.40
N GLN A 53 3.02 -8.76 -8.50
CA GLN A 53 2.70 -8.26 -7.17
C GLN A 53 2.23 -6.80 -7.23
N LYS A 54 1.14 -6.51 -6.51
CA LYS A 54 0.71 -5.14 -6.25
C LYS A 54 1.55 -4.59 -5.11
N VAL A 55 2.18 -3.45 -5.31
CA VAL A 55 3.16 -2.87 -4.38
C VAL A 55 2.91 -1.39 -4.20
N VAL A 56 3.31 -0.88 -3.03
CA VAL A 56 3.47 0.55 -2.82
C VAL A 56 4.94 0.88 -3.10
N VAL A 57 5.17 1.89 -3.93
CA VAL A 57 6.50 2.39 -4.29
C VAL A 57 6.62 3.87 -4.00
N VAL A 58 7.81 4.33 -3.65
CA VAL A 58 8.14 5.74 -3.57
C VAL A 58 8.65 6.19 -4.94
N VAL A 59 7.93 7.12 -5.57
CA VAL A 59 8.36 7.74 -6.81
C VAL A 59 8.94 9.11 -6.50
N ALA A 60 10.16 9.38 -6.96
CA ALA A 60 10.84 10.67 -6.76
C ALA A 60 9.93 11.84 -7.15
N ASN A 61 9.86 12.86 -6.29
CA ASN A 61 9.02 14.06 -6.45
C ASN A 61 7.50 13.81 -6.54
N SER A 62 7.02 12.58 -6.39
CA SER A 62 5.59 12.22 -6.44
C SER A 62 5.09 11.48 -5.20
N GLY A 63 6.00 10.93 -4.39
CA GLY A 63 5.67 10.22 -3.15
C GLY A 63 5.17 8.80 -3.37
N ASN A 64 4.39 8.28 -2.40
CA ASN A 64 3.88 6.91 -2.45
C ASN A 64 2.89 6.72 -3.60
N GLN A 65 3.10 5.70 -4.44
CA GLN A 65 2.19 5.29 -5.48
C GLN A 65 1.87 3.80 -5.38
N LEU A 66 0.66 3.43 -5.80
CA LEU A 66 0.26 2.04 -5.89
C LEU A 66 0.43 1.54 -7.34
N GLY A 67 1.11 0.40 -7.52
CA GLY A 67 1.36 -0.15 -8.85
C GLY A 67 1.45 -1.67 -8.88
N VAL A 68 1.61 -2.23 -10.08
CA VAL A 68 1.87 -3.65 -10.31
C VAL A 68 3.27 -3.81 -10.90
N ILE A 69 4.07 -4.71 -10.33
CA ILE A 69 5.37 -5.05 -10.89
C ILE A 69 5.19 -5.77 -12.21
N LYS A 70 5.86 -5.28 -13.25
CA LYS A 70 5.89 -5.86 -14.60
C LYS A 70 7.21 -6.54 -14.91
N SER A 71 8.29 -6.10 -14.28
CA SER A 71 9.62 -6.71 -14.35
C SER A 71 10.31 -6.55 -13.00
N ALA A 72 11.10 -7.53 -12.59
CA ALA A 72 11.88 -7.49 -11.36
C ALA A 72 13.28 -8.06 -11.61
N SER A 73 14.30 -7.32 -11.18
CA SER A 73 15.68 -7.78 -11.03
C SER A 73 16.13 -7.59 -9.57
N ASP A 74 17.35 -7.99 -9.25
CA ASP A 74 17.88 -7.81 -7.90
C ASP A 74 18.08 -6.33 -7.53
N GLU A 75 18.27 -5.45 -8.52
CA GLU A 75 18.56 -4.01 -8.32
C GLU A 75 17.29 -3.14 -8.39
N ALA A 76 16.40 -3.43 -9.34
CA ALA A 76 15.29 -2.55 -9.68
C ALA A 76 14.05 -3.33 -10.10
N VAL A 77 12.91 -2.65 -9.97
CA VAL A 77 11.62 -3.13 -10.47
C VAL A 77 11.00 -2.11 -11.41
N ASP A 78 10.36 -2.62 -12.46
CA ASP A 78 9.51 -1.82 -13.33
C ASP A 78 8.07 -1.95 -12.86
N VAL A 79 7.46 -0.83 -12.52
CA VAL A 79 6.14 -0.75 -11.91
C VAL A 79 5.21 0.05 -12.81
N ASP A 80 4.10 -0.58 -13.15
CA ASP A 80 2.97 0.07 -13.79
C ASP A 80 2.05 0.65 -12.72
N THR A 81 2.07 1.98 -12.56
CA THR A 81 1.20 2.69 -11.62
C THR A 81 -0.11 3.11 -12.25
N ARG A 82 -0.40 2.66 -13.49
CA ARG A 82 -1.49 3.11 -14.38
C ARG A 82 -1.35 4.54 -14.89
N VAL A 83 -0.75 5.44 -14.09
CA VAL A 83 -0.45 6.82 -14.49
C VAL A 83 0.84 6.88 -15.29
N ALA A 84 1.84 6.07 -14.92
CA ALA A 84 3.09 5.92 -15.63
C ALA A 84 3.68 4.52 -15.46
N PHE A 85 4.61 4.17 -16.34
CA PHE A 85 5.56 3.10 -16.11
C PHE A 85 6.82 3.69 -15.50
N VAL A 86 7.16 3.26 -14.29
CA VAL A 86 8.32 3.78 -13.54
C VAL A 86 9.28 2.66 -13.22
N ARG A 87 10.57 2.91 -13.39
CA ARG A 87 11.63 2.08 -12.82
C ARG A 87 12.05 2.67 -11.49
N VAL A 88 12.05 1.86 -10.44
CA VAL A 88 12.50 2.25 -9.11
C VAL A 88 13.46 1.21 -8.57
N ASN A 89 14.35 1.60 -7.66
CA ASN A 89 15.24 0.66 -6.98
C ASN A 89 14.40 -0.26 -6.07
N GLN A 90 14.89 -1.46 -5.76
CA GLN A 90 14.18 -2.35 -4.83
C GLN A 90 13.94 -1.71 -3.44
N GLU A 91 14.84 -0.86 -2.98
CA GLU A 91 14.72 -0.11 -1.73
C GLU A 91 13.57 0.93 -1.72
N ASP A 92 13.16 1.40 -2.90
CA ASP A 92 12.04 2.33 -3.06
C ASP A 92 10.68 1.60 -3.08
N VAL A 93 10.70 0.26 -3.12
CA VAL A 93 9.49 -0.56 -2.94
C VAL A 93 9.27 -0.75 -1.44
N VAL A 94 8.33 0.01 -0.88
CA VAL A 94 8.09 0.01 0.57
C VAL A 94 7.34 -1.23 1.06
N GLY A 95 6.60 -1.90 0.16
CA GLY A 95 6.01 -3.19 0.49
C GLY A 95 4.93 -3.69 -0.47
N LYS A 96 4.60 -4.97 -0.29
CA LYS A 96 3.53 -5.65 -0.99
C LYS A 96 2.19 -5.22 -0.43
N MET A 97 1.31 -4.73 -1.29
CA MET A 97 -0.06 -4.39 -0.92
C MET A 97 -0.82 -5.66 -0.51
N LEU A 98 -1.50 -5.57 0.63
CA LEU A 98 -2.36 -6.64 1.15
C LEU A 98 -3.83 -6.28 0.99
N VAL A 99 -4.22 -5.08 1.42
CA VAL A 99 -5.61 -4.63 1.38
C VAL A 99 -5.70 -3.12 1.18
N ILE A 100 -6.76 -2.70 0.49
CA ILE A 100 -7.16 -1.31 0.32
C ILE A 100 -8.31 -1.05 1.29
N ILE A 101 -8.13 -0.06 2.15
CA ILE A 101 -9.16 0.46 3.03
C ILE A 101 -9.72 1.71 2.33
N PRO A 102 -10.96 1.66 1.82
CA PRO A 102 -11.54 2.77 1.09
C PRO A 102 -11.84 3.93 2.05
N PHE A 103 -12.04 5.13 1.49
CA PHE A 103 -12.53 6.27 2.26
C PHE A 103 -13.85 5.93 2.98
N PHE A 104 -13.95 6.20 4.29
CA PHE A 104 -15.13 5.88 5.08
C PHE A 104 -16.44 6.50 4.55
N GLY A 105 -16.39 7.69 3.94
CA GLY A 105 -17.58 8.26 3.28
C GLY A 105 -18.11 7.42 2.11
N THR A 106 -17.23 6.65 1.46
CA THR A 106 -17.64 5.67 0.44
C THR A 106 -18.37 4.48 1.08
N LEU A 107 -17.91 4.05 2.27
CA LEU A 107 -18.58 3.00 3.03
C LEU A 107 -19.94 3.46 3.56
N PHE A 108 -20.06 4.72 4.00
CA PHE A 108 -21.33 5.28 4.48
C PHE A 108 -22.37 5.45 3.36
N ASN A 109 -21.95 5.86 2.16
CA ASN A 109 -22.81 5.89 0.98
C ASN A 109 -23.39 4.50 0.63
N ILE A 110 -22.66 3.40 0.87
CA ILE A 110 -23.16 2.04 0.63
C ILE A 110 -24.32 1.69 1.59
N VAL A 111 -24.31 2.23 2.81
CA VAL A 111 -25.34 2.01 3.83
C VAL A 111 -26.34 3.17 3.94
N GLY A 112 -26.29 4.14 3.02
CA GLY A 112 -27.23 5.27 2.95
C GLY A 112 -27.03 6.34 4.04
N LEU A 113 -25.82 6.48 4.56
CA LEU A 113 -25.41 7.47 5.57
C LEU A 113 -24.54 8.58 4.98
#